data_AF-X0V323-F1
#
_entry.id   AF-X0V323-F1
#
_cell.length_a   1.000
_cell.length_b   1.000
_cell.length_c   1.000
_cell.angle_alpha   90.00
_cell.angle_beta   90.00
_cell.angle_gamma   90.00
#
_symmetry.space_group_name_H-M   'P 1'
#
loop_
_entity.id
_entity.type
_entity.pdbx_description
1 polymer ?
#
loop_
_entity_poly.entity_id
_entity_poly.type
_entity_poly.pdbx_seq_one_letter_code
_entity_poly.pdbx_strand_id
1 'polypeptide(L)'
;MPYPDYKRYELLKNTDGTTNAMPFVYLPQNPSDKFEYWNTTFSRLDKISQKYYGNPFYDFLILYGNNIYLNEFDIPDGALIRIPF
;
A
#
# COMPACT_ATOMS: atom_id res chain seq x y z
N MET A 1 13.78 -4.28 -22.47
CA MET A 1 13.45 -2.95 -21.93
C MET A 1 12.55 -3.17 -20.73
N PRO A 2 12.82 -2.57 -19.56
CA PRO A 2 11.89 -2.63 -18.44
C PRO A 2 10.57 -1.97 -18.87
N TYR A 3 9.44 -2.58 -18.52
CA TYR A 3 8.14 -1.95 -18.72
C TYR A 3 8.06 -0.74 -17.76
N PRO A 4 7.70 0.46 -18.23
CA PRO A 4 7.56 1.60 -17.33
C PRO A 4 6.39 1.36 -16.37
N ASP A 5 6.67 1.50 -15.07
CA ASP A 5 5.66 1.41 -14.03
C ASP A 5 4.63 2.54 -14.14
N TYR A 6 3.45 2.30 -13.59
CA TYR A 6 2.35 3.26 -13.61
C TYR A 6 2.67 4.52 -12.78
N LYS A 7 2.71 5.69 -13.44
CA LYS A 7 3.03 6.99 -12.81
C LYS A 7 1.82 7.64 -12.13
N ARG A 8 1.46 7.14 -10.95
CA ARG A 8 0.31 7.62 -10.16
C ARG A 8 0.31 9.11 -9.83
N TYR A 9 1.47 9.70 -9.56
CA TYR A 9 1.58 11.10 -9.14
C TYR A 9 1.34 12.10 -10.27
N GLU A 10 1.41 11.69 -11.53
CA GLU A 10 1.07 12.58 -12.65
C GLU A 10 -0.40 12.99 -12.62
N LEU A 11 -1.28 12.18 -12.03
CA LEU A 11 -2.70 12.51 -11.86
C LEU A 11 -2.97 13.68 -10.91
N LEU A 12 -1.99 14.02 -10.06
CA LEU A 12 -2.13 15.07 -9.05
C LEU A 12 -1.58 16.42 -9.53
N LYS A 13 -0.90 16.45 -10.69
CA LYS A 13 -0.36 17.68 -11.25
C LYS A 13 -1.45 18.46 -11.97
N ASN A 14 -1.65 19.69 -11.55
CA ASN A 14 -2.53 20.63 -12.21
C ASN A 14 -1.81 21.30 -13.40
N THR A 15 -2.58 21.88 -14.32
CA THR A 15 -2.05 22.58 -15.50
C THR A 15 -1.28 23.86 -15.17
N ASP A 16 -1.50 24.42 -13.99
CA ASP A 16 -0.81 25.60 -13.45
C ASP A 16 0.52 25.27 -12.75
N GLY A 17 0.92 23.99 -12.72
CA GLY A 17 2.13 23.51 -12.06
C GLY A 17 1.98 23.23 -10.56
N THR A 18 0.79 23.43 -9.99
CA THR A 18 0.51 23.04 -8.59
C THR A 18 0.23 21.53 -8.47
N THR A 19 0.32 20.99 -7.25
CA THR A 19 0.04 19.57 -6.97
C THR A 19 -1.07 19.45 -5.94
N ASN A 20 -2.13 18.71 -6.28
CA ASN A 20 -3.21 18.41 -5.35
C ASN A 20 -2.75 17.44 -4.27
N ALA A 21 -3.28 17.60 -3.06
CA ALA A 21 -3.12 16.59 -2.02
C ALA A 21 -3.74 15.26 -2.49
N MET A 22 -3.14 14.14 -2.10
CA MET A 22 -3.75 12.84 -2.35
C MET A 22 -5.11 12.78 -1.63
N PRO A 23 -6.21 12.47 -2.34
CA PRO A 23 -7.49 12.26 -1.67
C PRO A 23 -7.38 11.03 -0.78
N PHE A 24 -8.16 11.02 0.30
CA PHE A 24 -8.32 9.82 1.12
C PHE A 24 -8.96 8.71 0.26
N VAL A 25 -8.31 7.54 0.22
CA VAL A 25 -8.79 6.38 -0.52
C VAL A 25 -9.37 5.37 0.48
N TYR A 26 -10.68 5.15 0.41
CA TYR A 26 -11.33 4.07 1.15
C TYR A 26 -11.34 2.79 0.31
N LEU A 27 -10.71 1.72 0.81
CA LEU A 27 -10.75 0.40 0.18
C LEU A 27 -11.81 -0.48 0.88
N PRO A 28 -12.93 -0.82 0.22
CA PRO A 28 -13.96 -1.68 0.81
C PRO A 28 -13.38 -3.07 1.13
N GLN A 29 -13.86 -3.70 2.19
CA GLN A 29 -13.48 -5.07 2.55
C GLN A 29 -14.11 -6.08 1.60
N ASN A 30 -13.32 -7.03 1.13
CA ASN A 30 -13.76 -8.14 0.29
C ASN A 30 -13.52 -9.48 1.00
N PRO A 31 -14.37 -10.50 0.78
CA PRO A 31 -14.12 -11.85 1.27
C PRO A 31 -12.83 -12.51 0.74
N SER A 32 -12.32 -12.02 -0.39
CA SER A 32 -11.06 -12.45 -1.00
C SER A 32 -9.81 -11.91 -0.30
N ASP A 33 -9.97 -10.88 0.54
CA ASP A 33 -8.86 -10.27 1.27
C ASP A 33 -8.13 -11.29 2.13
N LYS A 34 -6.82 -11.12 2.22
CA LYS A 34 -5.95 -11.99 3.02
C LYS A 34 -5.47 -11.25 4.25
N PHE A 35 -4.94 -12.00 5.22
CA PHE A 35 -4.48 -11.44 6.48
C PHE A 35 -3.18 -12.11 6.92
N GLU A 36 -2.28 -11.33 7.52
CA GLU A 36 -1.03 -11.82 8.10
C GLU A 36 -0.68 -11.01 9.35
N TYR A 37 -0.09 -11.66 10.35
CA TYR A 37 0.42 -10.98 11.54
C TYR A 37 1.74 -10.29 11.23
N TRP A 38 1.84 -9.00 11.60
CA TRP A 38 3.05 -8.20 11.45
C TRP A 38 4.12 -8.63 12.45
N ASN A 39 5.37 -8.74 11.97
CA ASN A 39 6.55 -8.93 12.80
C ASN A 39 7.52 -7.79 12.54
N THR A 40 7.71 -6.92 13.52
CA THR A 40 8.55 -5.70 13.41
C THR A 40 10.01 -5.98 13.07
N THR A 41 10.51 -7.20 13.33
CA THR A 41 11.90 -7.58 13.03
C THR A 41 12.10 -8.02 11.57
N PHE A 42 11.06 -8.54 10.92
CA PHE A 42 11.19 -9.17 9.59
C PHE A 42 10.26 -8.59 8.51
N SER A 43 9.04 -8.22 8.89
CA SER A 43 8.00 -7.74 7.98
C SER A 43 8.37 -6.40 7.37
N ARG A 44 8.05 -6.28 6.09
CA ARG A 44 8.15 -5.05 5.29
C ARG A 44 7.04 -5.08 4.26
N LEU A 45 6.44 -3.94 3.93
CA LEU A 45 5.28 -3.92 3.03
C LEU A 45 5.66 -4.36 1.60
N ASP A 46 6.86 -4.04 1.14
CA ASP A 46 7.40 -4.48 -0.16
C ASP A 46 7.52 -6.01 -0.24
N LYS A 47 7.99 -6.67 0.82
CA LYS A 47 8.07 -8.14 0.91
C LYS A 47 6.68 -8.79 0.89
N ILE A 48 5.72 -8.23 1.64
CA ILE A 48 4.34 -8.72 1.67
C ILE A 48 3.71 -8.53 0.28
N SER A 49 3.90 -7.36 -0.32
CA SER A 49 3.45 -7.07 -1.69
C SER A 49 4.01 -8.08 -2.69
N GLN A 50 5.32 -8.37 -2.63
CA GLN A 50 5.93 -9.39 -3.48
C GLN A 50 5.33 -10.79 -3.24
N LYS A 51 5.10 -11.16 -1.99
CA LYS A 51 4.53 -12.47 -1.60
C LYS A 51 3.11 -12.68 -2.13
N TYR A 52 2.26 -11.67 -2.07
CA TYR A 52 0.83 -11.81 -2.40
C TYR A 52 0.49 -11.35 -3.83
N TYR A 53 1.10 -10.27 -4.32
CA TYR A 53 0.81 -9.70 -5.63
C TYR A 53 1.86 -10.03 -6.69
N GLY A 54 2.98 -10.66 -6.31
CA GLY A 54 4.07 -10.97 -7.24
C GLY A 54 4.89 -9.77 -7.68
N ASN A 55 4.69 -8.60 -7.06
CA ASN A 55 5.37 -7.34 -7.37
C ASN A 55 5.59 -6.55 -6.07
N PRO A 56 6.79 -5.99 -5.79
CA PRO A 56 7.07 -5.31 -4.53
C PRO A 56 6.51 -3.88 -4.46
N PHE A 57 6.02 -3.31 -5.58
CA PHE A 57 5.61 -1.91 -5.69
C PHE A 57 4.11 -1.67 -5.41
N TYR A 58 3.38 -2.68 -4.92
CA TYR A 58 1.97 -2.56 -4.52
C TYR A 58 1.79 -2.50 -2.99
N ASP A 59 2.86 -2.22 -2.25
CA ASP A 59 2.90 -1.94 -0.82
C ASP A 59 1.87 -0.88 -0.36
N PHE A 60 1.66 0.14 -1.19
CA PHE A 60 0.66 1.18 -0.94
C PHE A 60 -0.78 0.66 -0.83
N LEU A 61 -1.14 -0.42 -1.52
CA LEU A 61 -2.48 -1.02 -1.41
C LEU A 61 -2.70 -1.60 -0.02
N ILE A 62 -1.65 -2.24 0.51
CA ILE A 62 -1.66 -2.79 1.87
C ILE A 62 -1.76 -1.64 2.87
N LEU A 63 -1.00 -0.56 2.69
CA LEU A 63 -1.10 0.61 3.58
C LEU A 63 -2.50 1.25 3.54
N TYR A 64 -3.09 1.43 2.36
CA TYR A 64 -4.46 1.96 2.22
C TYR A 64 -5.52 1.03 2.83
N GLY A 65 -5.32 -0.30 2.75
CA GLY A 65 -6.18 -1.28 3.38
C GLY A 65 -6.12 -1.26 4.91
N ASN A 66 -5.05 -0.69 5.48
CA ASN A 66 -4.78 -0.55 6.90
C ASN A 66 -4.55 0.94 7.26
N ASN A 67 -5.46 1.80 6.82
CA ASN A 67 -5.37 3.27 6.88
C ASN A 67 -5.26 3.90 8.28
N ILE A 68 -5.24 3.11 9.35
CA ILE A 68 -4.91 3.54 10.71
C ILE A 68 -3.40 3.79 10.89
N TYR A 69 -2.57 3.30 9.97
CA TYR A 69 -1.13 3.50 9.94
C TYR A 69 -0.76 4.43 8.79
N LEU A 70 0.12 5.41 9.05
CA LEU A 70 0.61 6.34 8.03
C LEU A 70 1.89 5.82 7.35
N ASN A 71 2.67 5.03 8.08
CA ASN A 71 3.90 4.42 7.62
C ASN A 71 3.98 2.96 8.08
N GLU A 72 4.75 2.13 7.36
CA GLU A 72 5.06 0.76 7.79
C GLU A 72 5.74 0.70 9.17
N PHE A 73 6.49 1.75 9.54
CA PHE A 73 7.17 1.83 10.83
C PHE A 73 6.22 2.14 12.00
N ASP A 74 4.98 2.56 11.72
CA ASP A 74 3.95 2.79 12.75
C ASP A 74 3.21 1.50 13.11
N ILE A 75 3.42 0.41 12.35
CA ILE A 75 2.71 -0.85 12.54
C ILE A 75 3.30 -1.59 13.75
N PRO A 76 2.49 -1.84 14.81
CA PRO A 76 2.97 -2.52 16.00
C PRO A 76 3.20 -4.01 15.75
N ASP A 77 4.09 -4.60 16.55
CA ASP A 77 4.34 -6.04 16.52
C ASP A 77 3.05 -6.82 16.84
N GLY A 78 2.80 -7.88 16.07
CA GLY A 78 1.59 -8.69 16.21
C GLY A 78 0.31 -8.05 15.64
N ALA A 79 0.37 -6.89 14.98
CA ALA A 79 -0.79 -6.32 14.30
C ALA A 79 -1.31 -7.28 13.21
N LEU A 80 -2.63 -7.45 13.13
CA LEU A 80 -3.23 -8.17 12.00
C LEU A 80 -3.35 -7.24 10.80
N ILE A 81 -2.56 -7.49 9.76
CA ILE A 81 -2.52 -6.67 8.55
C ILE A 81 -3.42 -7.28 7.48
N ARG A 82 -4.32 -6.47 6.93
CA ARG A 82 -5.17 -6.79 5.79
C ARG A 82 -4.40 -6.62 4.47
N ILE A 83 -4.49 -7.60 3.58
CA ILE A 83 -3.94 -7.57 2.23
C ILE A 83 -5.13 -7.59 1.25
N PRO A 84 -5.48 -6.44 0.63
CA PRO A 84 -6.63 -6.35 -0.28
C PRO A 84 -6.54 -7.27 -1.52
N PHE A 85 -7.63 -7.94 -1.91
CA PHE A 85 -7.73 -8.78 -3.13
C PHE A 85 -9.05 -8.58 -3.88
#